data_AF-A0A5Q2N3G9-F1
#
_entry.id   AF-A0A5Q2N3G9-F1
#
_cell.length_a   1.000
_cell.length_b   1.000
_cell.length_c   1.000
_cell.angle_alpha   90.00
_cell.angle_beta   90.00
_cell.angle_gamma   90.00
#
_symmetry.space_group_name_H-M   'P 1'
#
loop_
_entity.id
_entity.type
_entity.pdbx_description
1 polymer ?
#
loop_
_entity_poly.entity_id
_entity_poly.type
_entity_poly.pdbx_seq_one_letter_code
_entity_poly.pdbx_strand_id
1 'polypeptide(L)' 'MLTIMAVVIYTINYGRQQWRNGLKLAAVTTYLLALMAFTLPILLLFFLRS' A
#
# COMPACT_ATOMS: atom_id res chain seq x y z
N MET A 1 1.50 6.50 13.33
CA MET A 1 1.34 5.05 13.05
C MET A 1 -0.09 4.68 12.69
N LEU A 2 -1.10 5.05 13.49
CA LEU A 2 -2.53 4.80 13.20
C LEU A 2 -2.97 5.26 11.79
N THR A 3 -2.54 6.43 11.35
CA THR A 3 -2.83 6.96 10.01
C THR A 3 -2.23 6.11 8.88
N ILE A 4 -1.01 5.61 9.03
CA ILE A 4 -0.35 4.77 8.02
C ILE A 4 -1.05 3.41 7.93
N MET A 5 -1.41 2.80 9.08
CA MET A 5 -2.20 1.57 9.10
C MET A 5 -3.56 1.75 8.43
N ALA A 6 -4.26 2.86 8.71
CA ALA A 6 -5.55 3.15 8.10
C ALA A 6 -5.45 3.28 6.56
N VAL A 7 -4.41 3.96 6.07
CA VAL A 7 -4.15 4.09 4.63
C VAL A 7 -3.86 2.72 4.01
N VAL A 8 -2.99 1.90 4.60
CA VAL A 8 -2.67 0.56 4.07
C VAL A 8 -3.92 -0.32 4.01
N ILE A 9 -4.74 -0.33 5.06
CA ILE A 9 -5.99 -1.09 5.09
C ILE A 9 -6.96 -0.61 4.00
N TYR A 10 -7.11 0.72 3.87
CA TYR A 10 -7.94 1.31 2.81
C TYR A 10 -7.45 0.91 1.42
N THR A 11 -6.16 1.02 1.15
CA THR A 11 -5.57 0.69 -0.16
C THR A 11 -5.73 -0.80 -0.48
N ILE A 12 -5.58 -1.70 0.50
CA ILE A 12 -5.81 -3.15 0.32
C ILE A 12 -7.28 -3.44 -0.01
N ASN A 13 -8.22 -2.81 0.71
CA ASN A 13 -9.64 -2.97 0.45
C ASN A 13 -10.05 -2.42 -0.91
N TYR A 14 -9.47 -1.28 -1.31
CA TYR A 14 -9.66 -0.71 -2.64
C TYR A 14 -9.14 -1.65 -3.74
N GLY A 15 -7.92 -2.20 -3.58
CA GLY A 15 -7.38 -3.19 -4.52
C GLY A 15 -8.24 -4.45 -4.62
N ARG A 16 -8.78 -4.92 -3.50
CA ARG A 16 -9.72 -6.05 -3.47
C ARG A 16 -11.01 -5.73 -4.21
N GLN A 17 -11.54 -4.51 -4.10
CA GLN A 17 -12.71 -4.08 -4.85
C GLN A 17 -12.41 -4.03 -6.36
N GLN A 18 -11.26 -3.47 -6.76
CA GLN A 18 -10.83 -3.44 -8.17
C GLN A 18 -10.69 -4.86 -8.75
N TRP A 19 -10.19 -5.80 -7.96
CA TRP A 19 -10.09 -7.21 -8.35
C TRP A 19 -11.47 -7.82 -8.61
N ARG A 20 -12.45 -7.55 -7.74
CA ARG A 20 -13.83 -8.03 -7.90
C ARG A 20 -14.54 -7.40 -9.10
N ASN A 21 -14.17 -6.17 -9.47
CA ASN A 21 -14.68 -5.48 -10.66
C ASN A 21 -14.04 -5.98 -11.97
N GLY A 22 -13.14 -6.97 -11.92
CA GLY A 22 -12.44 -7.49 -13.09
C GLY A 22 -11.24 -6.65 -13.56
N LEU A 23 -10.96 -5.52 -12.89
CA LEU A 23 -9.85 -4.61 -13.18
C LEU A 23 -8.56 -5.13 -12.52
N LYS A 24 -8.09 -6.30 -12.97
CA LYS A 24 -6.96 -7.02 -12.36
C LYS A 24 -5.65 -6.22 -12.39
N LEU A 25 -5.34 -5.54 -13.50
CA LEU A 25 -4.13 -4.70 -13.60
C LEU A 25 -4.15 -3.56 -12.57
N ALA A 26 -5.28 -2.86 -12.47
CA ALA A 26 -5.47 -1.79 -11.50
C ALA A 26 -5.38 -2.31 -10.05
N ALA A 27 -5.91 -3.49 -9.78
CA ALA A 27 -5.80 -4.14 -8.47
C ALA A 27 -4.35 -4.49 -8.12
N VAL A 28 -3.58 -5.05 -9.06
CA VAL A 28 -2.17 -5.39 -8.86
C VAL A 28 -1.34 -4.14 -8.60
N THR A 29 -1.51 -3.09 -9.40
CA THR A 29 -0.79 -1.81 -9.17
C THR A 29 -1.16 -1.20 -7.82
N THR A 30 -2.42 -1.31 -7.41
CA THR A 30 -2.87 -0.84 -6.09
C THR A 30 -2.20 -1.60 -4.95
N TYR A 31 -2.04 -2.93 -5.07
CA TYR A 31 -1.33 -3.72 -4.06
C TYR A 31 0.16 -3.40 -4.00
N LEU A 32 0.81 -3.21 -5.15
CA LEU A 32 2.20 -2.75 -5.19
C LEU A 32 2.36 -1.37 -4.53
N LEU A 33 1.42 -0.47 -4.78
CA LEU A 33 1.40 0.86 -4.15
C LEU A 33 1.25 0.76 -2.63
N ALA A 34 0.37 -0.11 -2.13
CA ALA A 34 0.19 -0.36 -0.70
C ALA A 34 1.48 -0.88 -0.05
N LEU A 35 2.19 -1.78 -0.73
CA LEU A 35 3.47 -2.31 -0.27
C LEU A 35 4.54 -1.22 -0.20
N MET A 36 4.64 -0.37 -1.23
CA MET A 36 5.57 0.76 -1.25
C MET A 36 5.24 1.78 -0.17
N ALA A 37 3.97 2.11 0.04
CA ALA A 37 3.53 3.05 1.07
C ALA A 37 3.90 2.58 2.50
N PHE A 38 3.97 1.26 2.72
CA PHE A 38 4.41 0.69 3.99
C PHE A 38 5.93 0.59 4.12
N THR A 39 6.62 0.19 3.04
CA THR A 39 8.07 -0.08 3.06
C THR A 39 8.93 1.17 2.95
N LEU A 40 8.51 2.19 2.18
CA LEU A 40 9.23 3.47 2.05
C LEU A 40 9.51 4.18 3.38
N PRO A 41 8.52 4.39 4.27
CA PRO A 41 8.79 5.07 5.54
C PRO A 41 9.75 4.26 6.44
N ILE A 42 9.71 2.92 6.36
CA ILE A 42 10.64 2.05 7.10
C ILE A 42 12.06 2.21 6.54
N LEU A 43 12.22 2.14 5.22
CA LEU A 43 13.51 2.36 4.55
C LEU A 43 14.08 3.75 4.85
N LEU A 44 13.26 4.79 4.75
CA LEU A 44 13.66 6.16 5.06
C LEU A 44 14.15 6.30 6.51
N LEU A 45 13.48 5.68 7.47
CA LEU A 45 13.92 5.68 8.87
C LEU A 45 15.26 4.95 9.07
N PHE A 46 15.50 3.86 8.33
CA PHE A 46 16.79 3.17 8.36
C PHE A 46 17.92 4.00 7.73
N PHE A 47 17.67 4.62 6.58
CA PHE A 47 18.66 5.45 5.87
C PHE A 47 18.96 6.78 6.58
N LEU A 48 17.98 7.40 7.24
CA LEU A 48 18.19 8.63 8.02
C LEU A 48 18.95 8.39 9.33
N ARG A 49 19.00 7.14 9.80
CA ARG A 49 19.66 6.76 11.06
C ARG A 49 21.07 6.17 10.85
N SER A 50 21.42 5.81 9.61
CA SER A 50 22.74 5.32 9.22
C SER A 50 23.66 6.45 8.79
#